data_AF-A0A8T7ANB0-F1
#
_entry.id   AF-A0A8T7ANB0-F1
#
_cell.length_a   1.000
_cell.length_b   1.000
_cell.length_c   1.000
_cell.angle_alpha   90.00
_cell.angle_beta   90.00
_cell.angle_gamma   90.00
#
_symmetry.space_group_name_H-M   'P 1'
#
loop_
_entity.id
_entity.type
_entity.pdbx_description
1 polymer ?
#
loop_
_entity_poly.entity_id
_entity_poly.type
_entity_poly.pdbx_seq_one_letter_code
_entity_poly.pdbx_strand_id
1 'polypeptide(L)'
;MTGLKDNDWLAHAKPLLRLGGPLIVNYLAVAGMHFADAVMAGRLGADALAAVAVGASVWFIGFSFALGLLMAISPIVARHFGAGRYDLIGRYARQGIYLGFALGLPLIWVGQYAVEPMLTWIGIDPEFRGLTVGYVKAIMFGAPGIFIFLA
;
A
#
# COMPACT_ATOMS: atom_id res chain seq x y z
N MET A 1 -4.16 -31.00 32.35
CA MET A 1 -5.39 -31.25 31.57
C MET A 1 -6.49 -30.39 32.17
N THR A 2 -6.55 -29.12 31.83
CA THR A 2 -7.53 -28.15 32.36
C THR A 2 -8.61 -27.94 31.31
N GLY A 3 -9.82 -28.35 31.65
CA GLY A 3 -10.99 -28.35 30.76
C GLY A 3 -11.36 -26.96 30.28
N LEU A 4 -11.41 -26.80 28.96
CA LEU A 4 -12.07 -25.68 28.31
C LEU A 4 -13.58 -25.88 28.49
N LYS A 5 -14.25 -24.93 29.15
CA LYS A 5 -15.71 -24.89 29.22
C LYS A 5 -16.24 -24.49 27.84
N ASP A 6 -17.06 -25.35 27.25
CA ASP A 6 -17.58 -25.23 25.87
C ASP A 6 -18.53 -24.02 25.61
N ASN A 7 -18.62 -23.02 26.50
CA ASN A 7 -19.50 -21.85 26.37
C ASN A 7 -18.79 -20.48 26.38
N ASP A 8 -17.46 -20.43 26.46
CA ASP A 8 -16.70 -19.16 26.46
C ASP A 8 -16.51 -18.56 25.05
N TRP A 9 -16.76 -19.31 23.98
CA TRP A 9 -16.55 -18.86 22.60
C TRP A 9 -17.47 -17.69 22.20
N LEU A 10 -18.74 -17.71 22.62
CA LEU A 10 -19.69 -16.60 22.39
C LEU A 10 -19.31 -15.36 23.19
N ALA A 11 -18.79 -15.55 24.40
CA ALA A 11 -18.35 -14.47 25.27
C ALA A 11 -17.11 -13.75 24.69
N HIS A 12 -16.21 -14.49 24.04
CA HIS A 12 -15.05 -13.93 23.34
C HIS A 12 -15.35 -13.44 21.92
N ALA A 13 -16.40 -13.95 21.26
CA ALA A 13 -16.79 -13.52 19.92
C ALA A 13 -17.23 -12.05 19.86
N LYS A 14 -17.98 -11.56 20.87
CA LYS A 14 -18.47 -10.16 20.90
C LYS A 14 -17.34 -9.12 20.99
N PRO A 15 -16.32 -9.26 21.87
CA PRO A 15 -15.14 -8.40 21.87
C PRO A 15 -14.32 -8.49 20.57
N LEU A 16 -14.12 -9.70 20.04
CA LEU A 16 -13.40 -9.91 18.78
C LEU A 16 -14.10 -9.23 17.60
N LEU A 17 -15.43 -9.33 17.51
CA LEU A 17 -16.21 -8.63 16.48
C LEU A 17 -16.23 -7.12 16.68
N ARG A 18 -16.15 -6.62 17.92
CA ARG A 18 -16.05 -5.18 18.19
C ARG A 18 -14.71 -4.59 17.74
N LEU A 19 -13.62 -5.37 17.80
CA LEU A 19 -12.29 -4.98 17.32
C LEU A 19 -12.10 -5.26 15.82
N GLY A 20 -12.53 -6.43 15.36
CA GLY A 20 -12.38 -6.90 13.99
C GLY A 20 -13.41 -6.33 13.03
N GLY A 21 -14.62 -5.99 13.49
CA GLY A 21 -15.69 -5.43 12.67
C GLY A 21 -15.25 -4.17 11.90
N PRO A 22 -14.70 -3.15 12.58
CA PRO A 22 -14.15 -1.97 11.90
C PRO A 22 -13.05 -2.30 10.89
N LEU A 23 -12.17 -3.26 11.20
CA LEU A 23 -11.11 -3.70 10.29
C LEU A 23 -11.69 -4.36 9.03
N ILE A 24 -12.71 -5.22 9.18
CA ILE A 24 -13.40 -5.87 8.05
C ILE A 24 -14.03 -4.82 7.14
N VAL A 25 -14.72 -3.82 7.71
CA VAL A 25 -15.32 -2.73 6.93
C VAL A 25 -14.25 -1.94 6.19
N ASN A 26 -13.11 -1.66 6.82
CA ASN A 26 -11.98 -1.00 6.16
C ASN A 26 -11.44 -1.82 4.98
N TYR A 27 -11.21 -3.12 5.16
CA TYR A 27 -10.73 -3.97 4.06
C TYR A 27 -11.76 -4.13 2.94
N LEU A 28 -13.05 -4.17 3.26
CA LEU A 28 -14.12 -4.16 2.24
C LEU A 28 -14.15 -2.84 1.47
N ALA A 29 -13.96 -1.70 2.14
CA ALA A 29 -13.90 -0.41 1.49
C ALA A 29 -12.69 -0.31 0.54
N VAL A 30 -11.52 -0.77 0.96
CA VAL A 30 -10.31 -0.82 0.12
C VAL A 30 -10.50 -1.76 -1.08
N ALA A 31 -11.07 -2.95 -0.87
CA ALA A 31 -11.39 -3.86 -1.97
C ALA A 31 -12.41 -3.27 -2.95
N GLY A 32 -13.42 -2.56 -2.44
CA GLY A 32 -14.42 -1.85 -3.25
C GLY A 32 -13.81 -0.72 -4.08
N MET A 33 -12.83 0.00 -3.55
CA MET A 33 -12.07 1.02 -4.28
C MET A 33 -11.31 0.40 -5.45
N HIS A 34 -10.55 -0.69 -5.22
CA HIS A 34 -9.85 -1.40 -6.29
C HIS A 34 -10.78 -1.99 -7.34
N PHE A 35 -11.96 -2.47 -6.92
CA PHE A 35 -12.99 -2.95 -7.83
C PHE A 35 -13.55 -1.81 -8.70
N ALA A 36 -13.84 -0.65 -8.11
CA ALA A 36 -14.30 0.52 -8.85
C ALA A 36 -13.27 0.99 -9.89
N ASP A 37 -11.98 1.01 -9.53
CA ASP A 37 -10.87 1.32 -10.44
C ASP A 37 -10.83 0.34 -11.63
N ALA A 38 -10.96 -0.95 -11.36
CA ALA A 38 -10.99 -1.99 -12.39
C ALA A 38 -12.22 -1.87 -13.30
N VAL A 39 -13.40 -1.58 -12.75
CA VAL A 39 -14.63 -1.37 -13.53
C VAL A 39 -14.51 -0.12 -14.40
N MET A 40 -13.95 0.98 -13.87
CA MET A 40 -13.73 2.21 -14.62
C MET A 40 -12.74 1.96 -15.78
N ALA A 41 -11.63 1.27 -15.52
CA ALA A 41 -10.67 0.88 -16.55
C ALA A 41 -11.28 -0.07 -17.59
N GLY A 42 -12.10 -1.04 -17.16
CA GLY A 42 -12.79 -1.97 -18.06
C GLY A 42 -13.79 -1.29 -19.01
N ARG A 43 -14.42 -0.19 -18.58
CA ARG A 43 -15.29 0.62 -19.46
C ARG A 43 -14.53 1.34 -20.58
N LEU A 44 -13.22 1.57 -20.40
CA LEU A 44 -12.36 2.18 -21.42
C LEU A 44 -11.86 1.16 -22.46
N GLY A 45 -12.14 -0.13 -22.27
CA GLY A 45 -11.75 -1.23 -23.17
C GLY A 45 -10.86 -2.27 -22.50
N ALA A 46 -10.73 -3.43 -23.15
CA ALA A 46 -9.91 -4.54 -22.64
C ALA A 46 -8.42 -4.14 -22.53
N ASP A 47 -7.92 -3.35 -23.48
CA ASP A 47 -6.52 -2.91 -23.51
C ASP A 47 -6.20 -1.95 -22.37
N ALA A 48 -7.12 -1.04 -22.04
CA ALA A 48 -6.97 -0.13 -20.91
C ALA A 48 -6.96 -0.89 -19.57
N LEU A 49 -7.83 -1.89 -19.40
CA LEU A 49 -7.85 -2.74 -18.21
C LEU A 49 -6.55 -3.55 -18.07
N ALA A 50 -6.07 -4.15 -19.16
CA ALA A 50 -4.81 -4.88 -19.18
C ALA A 50 -3.63 -3.95 -18.82
N ALA A 51 -3.60 -2.74 -19.38
CA ALA A 51 -2.57 -1.75 -19.10
C ALA A 51 -2.55 -1.34 -17.62
N VAL A 52 -3.72 -1.12 -17.01
CA VAL A 52 -3.85 -0.80 -15.57
C VAL A 52 -3.40 -1.97 -14.71
N ALA A 53 -3.77 -3.21 -15.05
CA ALA A 53 -3.37 -4.39 -14.29
C ALA A 53 -1.84 -4.60 -14.27
N VAL A 54 -1.19 -4.43 -15.42
CA VAL A 54 0.27 -4.49 -15.53
C VAL A 54 0.93 -3.34 -14.77
N GLY A 55 0.42 -2.11 -14.95
CA GLY A 55 0.96 -0.94 -14.28
C GLY A 55 0.84 -1.02 -12.76
N ALA A 56 -0.29 -1.51 -12.26
CA ALA A 56 -0.52 -1.76 -10.83
C ALA A 56 0.44 -2.82 -10.28
N SER A 57 0.79 -3.84 -11.07
CA SER A 57 1.78 -4.85 -10.67
C SER A 57 3.18 -4.25 -10.50
N VAL A 58 3.61 -3.39 -11.45
CA VAL A 58 4.90 -2.66 -11.36
C VAL A 58 4.90 -1.74 -10.14
N TRP A 59 3.81 -1.01 -9.93
CA TRP A 59 3.61 -0.18 -8.75
C TRP A 59 3.74 -0.98 -7.46
N PHE A 60 3.12 -2.16 -7.40
CA PHE A 60 3.09 -3.01 -6.20
C PHE A 60 4.48 -3.47 -5.77
N ILE A 61 5.39 -3.74 -6.72
CA ILE A 61 6.79 -4.10 -6.41
C ILE A 61 7.49 -2.96 -5.67
N GLY A 62 7.41 -1.74 -6.21
CA GLY A 62 8.02 -0.56 -5.60
C GLY A 62 7.37 -0.19 -4.26
N PHE A 63 6.04 -0.27 -4.21
CA PHE A 63 5.25 -0.03 -3.01
C PHE A 63 5.60 -1.03 -1.89
N SER A 64 5.71 -2.33 -2.21
CA SER A 64 6.02 -3.38 -1.22
C SER A 64 7.39 -3.19 -0.57
N PHE A 65 8.38 -2.75 -1.35
CA PHE A 65 9.71 -2.44 -0.82
C PHE A 65 9.65 -1.29 0.20
N ALA A 66 8.98 -0.20 -0.14
CA ALA A 66 8.82 0.94 0.76
C ALA A 66 7.96 0.59 2.00
N LEU A 67 6.89 -0.18 1.79
CA LEU A 67 6.00 -0.64 2.87
C LEU A 67 6.77 -1.39 3.94
N GLY A 68 7.67 -2.30 3.57
CA GLY A 68 8.50 -3.05 4.53
C GLY A 68 9.38 -2.14 5.40
N LEU A 69 9.95 -1.09 4.79
CA LEU A 69 10.80 -0.14 5.51
C LEU A 69 9.99 0.78 6.44
N LEU A 70 8.83 1.23 5.99
CA LEU A 70 7.93 2.10 6.77
C LEU A 70 7.26 1.35 7.93
N MET A 71 6.90 0.08 7.74
CA MET A 71 6.33 -0.74 8.81
C MET A 71 7.28 -0.96 9.99
N ALA A 72 8.59 -0.72 9.85
CA ALA A 72 9.54 -0.76 10.95
C ALA A 72 9.35 0.41 11.95
N ILE A 73 8.71 1.50 11.55
CA ILE A 73 8.51 2.69 12.39
C ILE A 73 7.48 2.43 13.48
N SER A 74 6.37 1.76 13.13
CA SER A 74 5.26 1.46 14.04
C SER A 74 5.71 0.73 15.33
N PRO A 75 6.49 -0.38 15.29
CA PRO A 75 6.97 -1.01 16.52
C PRO A 75 8.00 -0.15 17.28
N ILE A 76 8.79 0.69 16.60
CA ILE A 76 9.72 1.63 17.28
C ILE A 76 8.91 2.63 18.10
N VAL A 77 7.89 3.25 17.51
CA VAL A 77 6.99 4.19 18.19
C VAL A 77 6.26 3.49 19.36
N ALA A 78 5.72 2.29 19.13
CA ALA A 78 5.06 1.51 20.17
C ALA A 78 5.99 1.21 21.37
N ARG A 79 7.26 0.89 21.11
CA ARG A 79 8.28 0.67 22.16
C ARG A 79 8.58 1.93 22.95
N HIS A 80 8.66 3.09 22.29
CA HIS A 80 8.87 4.37 22.97
C HIS A 80 7.64 4.80 23.78
N PHE A 81 6.43 4.54 23.26
CA PHE A 81 5.17 4.77 23.95
C PHE A 81 5.08 3.92 25.23
N GLY A 82 5.37 2.62 25.16
CA GLY A 82 5.38 1.73 26.33
C GLY A 82 6.45 2.06 27.37
N ALA A 83 7.53 2.74 26.97
CA ALA A 83 8.60 3.19 27.86
C ALA A 83 8.37 4.58 28.46
N GLY A 84 7.22 5.22 28.22
CA GLY A 84 6.88 6.55 28.74
C GLY A 84 7.69 7.72 28.16
N ARG A 85 8.42 7.50 27.05
CA ARG A 85 9.31 8.50 26.42
C ARG A 85 8.60 9.21 25.28
N TYR A 86 7.56 9.98 25.61
CA TYR A 86 6.70 10.65 24.62
C TYR A 86 7.44 11.69 23.77
N ASP A 87 8.47 12.32 24.33
CA ASP A 87 9.30 13.33 23.64
C ASP A 87 9.99 12.78 22.38
N LEU A 88 10.30 11.48 22.40
CA LEU A 88 10.93 10.79 21.28
C LEU A 88 9.93 10.41 20.19
N ILE A 89 8.64 10.24 20.51
CA ILE A 89 7.61 9.84 19.55
C ILE A 89 7.52 10.86 18.41
N GLY A 90 7.47 12.16 18.75
CA GLY A 90 7.42 13.23 17.73
C GLY A 90 8.71 13.33 16.90
N ARG A 91 9.86 12.87 17.42
CA ARG A 91 11.10 12.79 16.65
C ARG A 91 11.07 11.63 15.66
N TYR A 92 10.62 10.45 16.08
CA TYR A 92 10.51 9.27 15.22
C TYR A 92 9.43 9.42 14.15
N ALA A 93 8.29 10.04 14.48
CA ALA A 93 7.25 10.35 13.49
C ALA A 93 7.78 11.25 12.37
N ARG A 94 8.52 12.32 12.72
CA ARG A 94 9.17 13.18 11.70
C ARG A 94 10.22 12.43 10.88
N GLN A 95 11.00 11.55 11.51
CA GLN A 95 11.93 10.68 10.79
C GLN A 95 11.22 9.75 9.81
N GLY A 96 10.01 9.28 10.16
CA GLY A 96 9.16 8.55 9.24
C GLY A 96 8.74 9.35 8.02
N ILE A 97 8.31 10.59 8.22
CA ILE A 97 7.99 11.51 7.11
C ILE A 97 9.21 11.71 6.20
N TYR A 98 10.39 11.94 6.78
CA TYR A 98 11.63 12.08 6.00
C TYR A 98 11.97 10.79 5.24
N LEU A 99 11.78 9.62 5.86
CA LEU A 99 12.00 8.34 5.21
C LEU A 99 10.99 8.12 4.06
N GLY A 100 9.72 8.47 4.26
CA GLY A 100 8.69 8.40 3.22
C GLY A 100 9.03 9.24 2.00
N PHE A 101 9.51 10.48 2.21
CA PHE A 101 10.04 11.31 1.12
C PHE A 101 11.28 10.70 0.46
N ALA A 102 12.24 10.23 1.28
CA ALA A 102 13.48 9.63 0.78
C ALA A 102 13.26 8.36 -0.03
N LEU A 103 12.17 7.61 0.23
CA LEU A 103 11.76 6.44 -0.55
C LEU A 103 10.90 6.82 -1.76
N GLY A 104 10.04 7.83 -1.62
CA GLY A 104 9.14 8.28 -2.68
C GLY A 104 9.86 8.93 -3.85
N LEU A 105 10.87 9.77 -3.59
CA LEU A 105 11.60 10.49 -4.63
C LEU A 105 12.36 9.56 -5.61
N PRO A 106 13.15 8.57 -5.14
CA PRO A 106 13.75 7.58 -6.03
C PRO A 106 12.70 6.79 -6.83
N LEU A 107 11.57 6.46 -6.20
CA LEU A 107 10.53 5.69 -6.89
C LEU A 107 9.86 6.50 -8.02
N ILE A 108 9.63 7.80 -7.81
CA ILE A 108 9.22 8.72 -8.88
C ILE A 108 10.26 8.72 -10.00
N TRP A 109 11.55 8.85 -9.66
CA TRP A 109 12.62 8.89 -10.65
C TRP A 109 12.66 7.61 -11.50
N VAL A 110 12.60 6.44 -10.86
CA VAL A 110 12.50 5.14 -11.54
C VAL A 110 11.26 5.08 -12.42
N GLY A 111 10.11 5.56 -11.95
CA GLY A 111 8.88 5.62 -12.72
C GLY A 111 8.95 6.47 -13.98
N GLN A 112 9.60 7.63 -13.90
CA GLN A 112 9.67 8.55 -15.03
C GLN A 112 10.68 8.10 -16.09
N TYR A 113 11.80 7.50 -15.68
CA TYR A 113 12.92 7.23 -16.60
C TYR A 113 13.16 5.75 -16.89
N ALA A 114 12.86 4.84 -15.96
CA ALA A 114 13.18 3.42 -16.11
C ALA A 114 11.97 2.56 -16.51
N VAL A 115 10.73 3.03 -16.33
CA VAL A 115 9.54 2.20 -16.60
C VAL A 115 9.39 1.83 -18.07
N GLU A 116 9.64 2.78 -18.97
CA GLU A 116 9.48 2.59 -20.41
C GLU A 116 10.46 1.58 -21.01
N PRO A 117 11.78 1.66 -20.74
CA PRO A 117 12.71 0.62 -21.15
C PRO A 117 12.42 -0.73 -20.46
N MET A 118 11.99 -0.74 -19.19
CA MET A 118 11.66 -1.97 -18.49
C MET A 118 10.47 -2.70 -19.12
N LEU A 119 9.39 -1.98 -19.44
CA LEU A 119 8.21 -2.55 -20.12
C LEU A 119 8.54 -3.01 -21.55
N THR A 120 9.44 -2.29 -22.23
CA THR A 120 9.93 -2.71 -23.55
C THR A 120 10.72 -4.02 -23.48
N TRP A 121 11.56 -4.18 -22.45
CA TRP A 121 12.34 -5.40 -22.23
C TRP A 121 11.47 -6.62 -21.87
N ILE A 122 10.35 -6.39 -21.17
CA ILE A 122 9.35 -7.43 -20.84
C ILE A 122 8.57 -7.90 -22.10
N GLY A 123 8.67 -7.19 -23.22
CA GLY A 123 8.03 -7.60 -24.49
C GLY A 123 6.57 -7.20 -24.61
N ILE A 124 6.14 -6.16 -23.89
CA ILE A 124 4.79 -5.62 -23.96
C ILE A 124 4.54 -4.99 -25.33
N ASP A 125 3.43 -5.34 -25.98
CA ASP A 125 3.06 -4.84 -27.31
C ASP A 125 3.01 -3.30 -27.32
N PRO A 126 3.65 -2.64 -28.31
CA PRO A 126 3.68 -1.19 -28.42
C PRO A 126 2.30 -0.51 -28.35
N GLU A 127 1.22 -1.17 -28.78
CA GLU A 127 -0.13 -0.62 -28.77
C GLU A 127 -0.66 -0.33 -27.34
N PHE A 128 -0.38 -1.22 -26.37
CA PHE A 128 -0.79 -1.02 -24.97
C PHE A 128 0.30 -0.40 -24.08
N ARG A 129 1.56 -0.42 -24.53
CA ARG A 129 2.72 0.13 -23.80
C ARG A 129 2.53 1.59 -23.42
N GLY A 130 2.00 2.41 -24.32
CA GLY A 130 1.78 3.84 -24.09
C GLY A 130 0.82 4.10 -22.92
N LEU A 131 -0.29 3.36 -22.86
CA LEU A 131 -1.25 3.43 -21.76
C LEU A 131 -0.64 2.99 -20.44
N THR A 132 0.11 1.88 -20.43
CA THR A 132 0.78 1.38 -19.21
C THR A 132 1.82 2.37 -18.69
N VAL A 133 2.66 2.92 -19.57
CA VAL A 133 3.68 3.92 -19.18
C VAL A 133 3.01 5.17 -18.61
N GLY A 134 1.95 5.66 -19.26
CA GLY A 134 1.19 6.82 -18.77
C GLY A 134 0.60 6.58 -17.38
N TYR A 135 -0.02 5.42 -17.17
CA TYR A 135 -0.57 5.03 -15.87
C TYR A 135 0.53 4.94 -14.80
N VAL A 136 1.65 4.25 -15.07
CA VAL A 136 2.72 4.08 -14.08
C VAL A 136 3.38 5.41 -13.73
N LYS A 137 3.62 6.28 -14.72
CA LYS A 137 4.14 7.64 -14.48
C LYS A 137 3.19 8.47 -13.61
N ALA A 138 1.88 8.33 -13.81
CA ALA A 138 0.87 9.04 -13.03
C ALA A 138 0.78 8.51 -11.59
N ILE A 139 0.66 7.18 -11.39
CA ILE A 139 0.52 6.60 -10.05
C ILE A 139 1.78 6.79 -9.19
N MET A 140 2.97 6.71 -9.80
CA MET A 140 4.22 6.88 -9.06
C MET A 140 4.42 8.29 -8.51
N PHE A 141 3.78 9.30 -9.09
CA PHE A 141 3.77 10.65 -8.54
C PHE A 141 3.07 10.71 -7.16
N GLY A 142 2.13 9.79 -6.90
CA GLY A 142 1.46 9.66 -5.60
C GLY A 142 2.30 8.98 -4.51
N ALA A 143 3.47 8.41 -4.84
CA ALA A 143 4.31 7.65 -3.91
C ALA A 143 4.71 8.41 -2.64
N PRO A 144 5.19 9.66 -2.70
CA PRO A 144 5.56 10.38 -1.48
C PRO A 144 4.36 10.55 -0.54
N GLY A 145 3.18 10.85 -1.09
CA GLY A 145 1.97 11.06 -0.30
C GLY A 145 1.54 9.81 0.46
N ILE A 146 1.47 8.66 -0.22
CA ILE A 146 1.08 7.40 0.42
C ILE A 146 2.13 6.91 1.43
N PHE A 147 3.42 7.11 1.14
CA PHE A 147 4.50 6.72 2.05
C PHE A 147 4.53 7.57 3.32
N ILE A 148 4.25 8.87 3.22
CA ILE A 148 4.11 9.74 4.39
C ILE A 148 2.89 9.34 5.23
N PHE A 149 1.77 8.97 4.58
CA PHE A 149 0.58 8.49 5.28
C PHE A 149 0.83 7.19 6.06
N LEU A 150 1.72 6.33 5.55
CA LEU A 150 2.08 5.05 6.17
C LEU A 150 3.16 5.16 7.25
N ALA A 151 3.85 6.31 7.34
CA ALA A 151 4.96 6.55 8.26
C ALA A 151 4.51 7.00 9.65
#